data_AF-A0A1B9NKZ3-F1
#
_entry.id   AF-A0A1B9NKZ3-F1
#
_cell.length_a   1.000
_cell.length_b   1.000
_cell.length_c   1.000
_cell.angle_alpha   90.00
_cell.angle_beta   90.00
_cell.angle_gamma   90.00
#
_symmetry.space_group_name_H-M   'P 1'
#
loop_
_entity.id
_entity.type
_entity.pdbx_description
1 polymer ?
#
loop_
_entity_poly.entity_id
_entity_poly.type
_entity_poly.pdbx_seq_one_letter_code
_entity_poly.pdbx_strand_id
1 'polypeptide(L)'
;MLNHDDAGITTKTAKVSQTSLVTFCSILSISLPIGIFSLLLTITALLFALITSGMINSSLLPTIFYFLAFIMGIVGIYYALRIKFDKKLFDYLATSNECLINTLIDLDNALMDFHLIKSKPLATRTITERQQGTLKLFKQQIIALVIQIMLLIGAWVSGLI
;
A
#
# COMPACT_ATOMS: atom_id res chain seq x y z
N MET A 1 33.08 -13.59 34.97
CA MET A 1 33.50 -13.63 33.56
C MET A 1 32.24 -13.46 32.73
N LEU A 2 31.92 -12.21 32.38
CA LEU A 2 30.72 -11.85 31.62
C LEU A 2 31.01 -12.08 30.14
N ASN A 3 30.06 -12.76 29.51
CA ASN A 3 30.12 -13.39 28.21
C ASN A 3 30.46 -12.38 27.08
N HIS A 4 31.69 -12.40 26.57
CA HIS A 4 32.12 -11.53 25.46
C HIS A 4 31.53 -11.99 24.12
N ASP A 5 31.02 -13.23 24.05
CA ASP A 5 30.47 -13.84 22.84
C ASP A 5 28.99 -13.47 22.59
N ASP A 6 28.21 -13.16 23.63
CA ASP A 6 26.79 -12.76 23.49
C ASP A 6 26.63 -11.37 22.86
N ALA A 7 27.58 -10.46 23.12
CA ALA A 7 27.57 -9.12 22.52
C ALA A 7 27.83 -9.16 21.00
N GLY A 8 28.65 -10.12 20.53
CA GLY A 8 28.92 -10.32 19.11
C GLY A 8 27.75 -10.94 18.34
N ILE A 9 26.99 -11.82 18.98
CA ILE A 9 25.82 -12.48 18.37
C ILE A 9 24.63 -11.53 18.27
N THR A 10 24.37 -10.73 19.32
CA THR A 10 23.27 -9.74 19.36
C THR A 10 23.48 -8.60 18.36
N THR A 11 24.70 -8.09 18.21
CA THR A 11 25.02 -7.05 17.22
C THR A 11 24.96 -7.55 15.77
N LYS A 12 25.40 -8.79 15.51
CA LYS A 12 25.35 -9.39 14.17
C LYS A 12 23.93 -9.72 13.72
N THR A 13 23.09 -10.23 14.63
CA THR A 13 21.67 -10.49 14.36
C THR A 13 20.87 -9.19 14.19
N ALA A 14 21.13 -8.15 14.99
CA ALA A 14 20.55 -6.82 14.81
C ALA A 14 20.92 -6.19 13.46
N LYS A 15 22.18 -6.31 13.03
CA LYS A 15 22.66 -5.77 11.75
C LYS A 15 22.06 -6.48 10.53
N VAL A 16 21.89 -7.81 10.59
CA VAL A 16 21.21 -8.58 9.53
C VAL A 16 19.73 -8.21 9.45
N SER A 17 19.07 -8.01 10.59
CA SER A 17 17.68 -7.54 10.66
C SER A 17 17.51 -6.14 10.05
N GLN A 18 18.42 -5.21 10.36
CA GLN A 18 18.40 -3.84 9.83
C GLN A 18 18.59 -3.81 8.32
N THR A 19 19.49 -4.63 7.77
CA THR A 19 19.73 -4.70 6.31
C THR A 19 18.48 -5.22 5.57
N SER A 20 17.81 -6.23 6.14
CA SER A 20 16.54 -6.77 5.60
C SER A 20 15.42 -5.72 5.62
N LEU A 21 15.31 -4.97 6.72
CA LEU A 21 14.29 -3.94 6.89
C LEU A 21 14.47 -2.75 5.94
N VAL A 22 15.71 -2.27 5.79
CA VAL A 22 16.05 -1.20 4.83
C VAL A 22 15.76 -1.66 3.39
N THR A 23 16.14 -2.89 3.04
CA THR A 23 15.84 -3.45 1.71
C THR A 23 14.34 -3.53 1.45
N PHE A 24 13.56 -3.94 2.46
CA PHE A 24 12.10 -3.96 2.39
C PHE A 24 11.51 -2.55 2.18
N CYS A 25 11.97 -1.56 2.94
CA CYS A 25 11.58 -0.16 2.77
C CYS A 25 11.91 0.38 1.36
N SER A 26 13.05 -0.01 0.79
CA SER A 26 13.43 0.35 -0.57
C SER A 26 12.49 -0.26 -1.61
N ILE A 27 12.13 -1.54 -1.50
CA ILE A 27 11.11 -2.16 -2.37
C ILE A 27 9.79 -1.40 -2.24
N LEU A 28 9.42 -1.06 -1.02
CA LEU A 28 8.17 -0.39 -0.73
C LEU A 28 8.10 1.05 -1.26
N SER A 29 9.25 1.68 -1.51
CA SER A 29 9.33 3.00 -2.15
C SER A 29 8.73 3.02 -3.56
N ILE A 30 8.71 1.87 -4.24
CA ILE A 30 8.17 1.70 -5.60
C ILE A 30 6.63 1.80 -5.62
N SER A 31 5.95 1.62 -4.48
CA SER A 31 4.50 1.79 -4.38
C SER A 31 4.01 3.21 -4.69
N LEU A 32 4.84 4.23 -4.44
CA LEU A 32 4.50 5.63 -4.63
C LEU A 32 4.35 6.00 -6.12
N PRO A 33 5.33 5.73 -7.01
CA PRO A 33 5.16 5.99 -8.43
C PRO A 33 4.00 5.19 -9.03
N ILE A 34 3.77 3.95 -8.58
CA ILE A 34 2.60 3.14 -8.98
C ILE A 34 1.29 3.84 -8.58
N GLY A 35 1.22 4.39 -7.37
CA GLY A 35 0.07 5.15 -6.89
C GLY A 35 -0.18 6.43 -7.70
N ILE A 36 0.87 7.18 -8.06
CA ILE A 36 0.77 8.38 -8.89
C ILE A 36 0.27 8.01 -10.30
N PHE A 37 0.80 6.93 -10.88
CA PHE A 37 0.35 6.46 -12.18
C PHE A 37 -1.13 6.03 -12.16
N SER A 38 -1.54 5.29 -11.13
CA SER A 38 -2.96 4.94 -10.94
C SER A 38 -3.84 6.18 -10.74
N LEU A 39 -3.36 7.21 -10.03
CA LEU A 39 -4.08 8.48 -9.88
C LEU A 39 -4.29 9.18 -11.23
N LEU A 40 -3.25 9.25 -12.07
CA LEU A 40 -3.37 9.82 -13.42
C LEU A 40 -4.42 9.06 -14.23
N LEU A 41 -4.37 7.73 -14.24
CA LEU A 41 -5.39 6.91 -14.90
C LEU A 41 -6.79 7.16 -14.35
N THR A 42 -6.92 7.32 -13.04
CA THR A 42 -8.20 7.59 -12.36
C THR A 42 -8.79 8.94 -12.80
N ILE A 43 -7.96 9.98 -12.88
CA ILE A 43 -8.38 11.31 -13.36
C ILE A 43 -8.81 11.22 -14.83
N THR A 44 -8.03 10.53 -15.68
CA THR A 44 -8.40 10.35 -17.08
C THR A 44 -9.72 9.59 -17.22
N ALA A 45 -9.91 8.50 -16.45
CA ALA A 45 -11.15 7.73 -16.45
C ALA A 45 -12.36 8.59 -16.07
N LEU A 46 -12.22 9.42 -15.05
CA LEU A 46 -13.29 10.32 -14.60
C LEU A 46 -13.65 11.37 -15.67
N LEU A 47 -12.64 11.97 -16.31
CA LEU A 47 -12.87 12.94 -17.39
C LEU A 47 -13.60 12.30 -18.56
N PHE A 48 -13.16 11.12 -19.00
CA PHE A 48 -13.83 10.39 -20.07
C PHE A 48 -15.25 9.97 -19.70
N ALA A 49 -15.48 9.48 -18.48
CA ALA A 49 -16.82 9.14 -17.99
C ALA A 49 -17.77 10.35 -18.03
N LEU A 50 -17.27 11.54 -17.67
CA LEU A 50 -18.08 12.76 -17.68
C LEU A 50 -18.41 13.20 -19.11
N ILE A 51 -17.45 13.11 -20.03
CA ILE A 51 -17.63 13.41 -21.45
C ILE A 51 -18.67 12.46 -22.06
N THR A 52 -18.53 11.14 -21.86
CA THR A 52 -19.44 10.15 -22.42
C THR A 52 -20.84 10.24 -21.81
N SER A 53 -20.95 10.63 -20.53
CA SER A 53 -22.24 10.84 -19.87
C SER A 53 -22.99 12.09 -20.35
N GLY A 54 -22.27 13.12 -20.81
CA GLY A 54 -22.87 14.36 -21.31
C GLY A 54 -23.35 14.30 -22.77
N MET A 55 -22.94 13.27 -23.51
CA MET A 55 -23.32 13.10 -24.91
C MET A 55 -24.73 12.50 -25.03
N ILE A 56 -25.65 13.32 -25.55
CA ILE A 56 -27.01 12.91 -25.94
C ILE A 56 -26.85 11.85 -27.06
N ASN A 57 -27.18 10.59 -26.78
CA ASN A 57 -27.02 9.37 -27.63
C ASN A 57 -25.77 8.49 -27.42
N SER A 58 -24.99 8.69 -26.36
CA SER A 58 -23.87 7.78 -26.06
C SER A 58 -24.35 6.44 -25.47
N SER A 59 -23.69 5.35 -25.85
CA SER A 59 -23.87 4.04 -25.23
C SER A 59 -23.49 4.10 -23.74
N LEU A 60 -24.32 3.52 -22.87
CA LEU A 60 -24.07 3.50 -21.42
C LEU A 60 -22.89 2.59 -21.02
N LEU A 61 -22.53 1.64 -21.89
CA LEU A 61 -21.52 0.62 -21.63
C LEU A 61 -20.11 1.18 -21.37
N PRO A 62 -19.53 2.06 -22.20
CA PRO A 62 -18.22 2.67 -21.93
C PRO A 62 -18.23 3.51 -20.64
N THR A 63 -19.32 4.22 -20.35
CA THR A 63 -19.45 5.02 -19.12
C THR A 63 -19.36 4.15 -17.86
N ILE A 64 -19.98 2.95 -17.87
CA ILE A 64 -19.88 2.00 -16.76
C ILE A 64 -18.44 1.51 -16.58
N PHE A 65 -17.73 1.18 -17.68
CA PHE A 65 -16.33 0.74 -17.59
C PHE A 65 -15.41 1.84 -17.07
N TYR A 66 -15.56 3.08 -17.52
CA TYR A 66 -14.78 4.21 -17.00
C TYR A 66 -15.08 4.45 -15.50
N PHE A 67 -16.34 4.34 -15.09
CA PHE A 67 -16.70 4.45 -13.68
C PHE A 67 -16.08 3.34 -12.83
N LEU A 68 -16.10 2.09 -13.31
CA LEU A 68 -15.48 0.98 -12.59
C LEU A 68 -13.95 1.13 -12.51
N ALA A 69 -13.32 1.61 -13.59
CA ALA A 69 -11.89 1.93 -13.59
C ALA A 69 -11.55 3.05 -12.60
N PHE A 70 -12.43 4.04 -12.43
CA PHE A 70 -12.29 5.10 -11.43
C PHE A 70 -12.32 4.53 -10.00
N ILE A 71 -13.30 3.68 -9.68
CA ILE A 71 -13.39 3.04 -8.36
C ILE A 71 -12.14 2.19 -8.06
N MET A 72 -11.67 1.40 -9.04
CA MET A 72 -10.44 0.60 -8.88
C MET A 72 -9.20 1.47 -8.65
N GLY A 73 -9.15 2.63 -9.31
CA GLY A 73 -8.12 3.64 -9.08
C GLY A 73 -8.10 4.19 -7.65
N ILE A 74 -9.27 4.52 -7.09
CA ILE A 74 -9.39 4.93 -5.68
C ILE A 74 -8.87 3.84 -4.74
N VAL A 75 -9.24 2.59 -4.99
CA VAL A 75 -8.75 1.44 -4.22
C VAL A 75 -7.22 1.33 -4.30
N GLY A 76 -6.64 1.52 -5.49
CA GLY A 76 -5.19 1.57 -5.69
C GLY A 76 -4.51 2.69 -4.89
N ILE A 77 -5.11 3.88 -4.83
CA ILE A 77 -4.63 5.02 -4.03
C ILE A 77 -4.66 4.70 -2.54
N TYR A 78 -5.74 4.08 -2.06
CA TYR A 78 -5.85 3.64 -0.66
C TYR A 78 -4.71 2.69 -0.27
N TYR A 79 -4.40 1.70 -1.12
CA TYR A 79 -3.28 0.81 -0.88
C TYR A 79 -1.93 1.55 -0.88
N ALA A 80 -1.70 2.47 -1.83
CA ALA A 80 -0.48 3.27 -1.88
C ALA A 80 -0.25 4.09 -0.59
N LEU A 81 -1.32 4.69 -0.05
CA LEU A 81 -1.27 5.48 1.18
C LEU A 81 -0.91 4.60 2.38
N ARG A 82 -1.58 3.46 2.52
CA ARG A 82 -1.34 2.50 3.61
C ARG A 82 0.09 1.95 3.56
N ILE A 83 0.56 1.61 2.38
CA ILE A 83 1.92 1.15 2.16
C ILE A 83 2.95 2.23 2.52
N LYS A 84 2.72 3.50 2.16
CA LYS A 84 3.61 4.61 2.51
C LYS A 84 3.67 4.83 4.02
N PHE A 85 2.53 4.69 4.70
CA PHE A 85 2.47 4.73 6.15
C PHE A 85 3.26 3.59 6.78
N ASP A 86 3.04 2.35 6.34
CA ASP A 86 3.78 1.17 6.78
C ASP A 86 5.30 1.32 6.53
N LYS A 87 5.70 1.89 5.39
CA LYS A 87 7.10 2.19 5.08
C LYS A 87 7.72 3.11 6.12
N LYS A 88 7.06 4.23 6.43
CA LYS A 88 7.55 5.19 7.43
C LYS A 88 7.68 4.56 8.82
N LEU A 89 6.74 3.68 9.16
CA LEU A 89 6.81 2.91 10.39
C LEU A 89 8.04 2.01 10.44
N PHE A 90 8.29 1.24 9.38
CA PHE A 90 9.48 0.38 9.30
C PHE A 90 10.80 1.18 9.30
N ASP A 91 10.83 2.35 8.67
CA ASP A 91 12.01 3.23 8.66
C ASP A 91 12.33 3.80 10.05
N TYR A 92 11.28 4.18 10.79
CA TYR A 92 11.39 4.59 12.18
C TYR A 92 11.89 3.45 13.07
N LEU A 93 11.35 2.24 12.89
CA LEU A 93 11.78 1.03 13.60
C LEU A 93 13.24 0.65 13.29
N ALA A 94 13.72 0.88 12.07
CA ALA A 94 15.11 0.63 11.68
C ALA A 94 16.10 1.59 12.39
N THR A 95 15.61 2.72 12.88
CA THR A 95 16.41 3.78 13.52
C THR A 95 16.35 3.69 15.05
N SER A 96 15.21 3.27 15.62
CA SER A 96 14.97 3.24 17.07
C SER A 96 14.95 1.79 17.60
N ASN A 97 16.13 1.20 17.78
CA ASN A 97 16.31 -0.23 18.06
C ASN A 97 16.05 -0.65 19.54
N GLU A 98 16.02 0.28 20.50
CA GLU A 98 16.07 -0.06 21.94
C GLU A 98 14.71 -0.25 22.63
N CYS A 99 13.58 0.14 22.03
CA CYS A 99 12.24 0.00 22.65
C CYS A 99 11.16 -0.49 21.67
N LEU A 100 11.57 -1.37 20.74
CA LEU A 100 10.82 -1.77 19.56
C LEU A 100 9.38 -2.27 19.85
N ILE A 101 9.21 -3.06 20.91
CA ILE A 101 7.92 -3.67 21.26
C ILE A 101 6.96 -2.64 21.88
N ASN A 102 7.46 -1.79 22.77
CA ASN A 102 6.65 -0.78 23.45
C ASN A 102 6.18 0.31 22.48
N THR A 103 7.07 0.77 21.59
CA THR A 103 6.71 1.78 20.59
C THR A 103 5.69 1.27 19.57
N LEU A 104 5.69 -0.03 19.27
CA LEU A 104 4.71 -0.64 18.38
C LEU A 104 3.33 -0.75 19.02
N ILE A 105 3.28 -1.00 20.33
CA ILE A 105 2.05 -1.03 21.13
C ILE A 105 1.45 0.38 21.25
N ASP A 106 2.27 1.39 21.56
CA ASP A 106 1.81 2.79 21.66
C ASP A 106 1.30 3.33 20.32
N LEU A 107 1.93 2.94 19.22
CA LEU A 107 1.44 3.29 17.89
C LEU A 107 0.12 2.60 17.54
N ASP A 108 -0.02 1.31 17.83
CA ASP A 108 -1.27 0.58 17.60
C ASP A 108 -2.40 1.19 18.43
N ASN A 109 -2.12 1.63 19.67
CA ASN A 109 -3.06 2.36 20.50
C ASN A 109 -3.45 3.71 19.87
N ALA A 110 -2.48 4.50 19.39
CA ALA A 110 -2.77 5.76 18.70
C ALA A 110 -3.60 5.54 17.42
N LEU A 111 -3.29 4.51 16.62
CA LEU A 111 -4.07 4.16 15.42
C LEU A 111 -5.50 3.72 15.75
N MET A 112 -5.69 3.12 16.91
CA MET A 112 -7.01 2.76 17.44
C MET A 112 -7.78 4.02 17.88
N ASP A 113 -7.12 4.95 18.57
CA ASP A 113 -7.70 6.23 18.99
C ASP A 113 -8.12 7.09 17.78
N PHE A 114 -7.33 7.04 16.70
CA PHE A 114 -7.67 7.65 15.41
C PHE A 114 -8.72 6.87 14.60
N HIS A 115 -9.29 5.78 15.13
CA HIS A 115 -10.28 4.90 14.47
C HIS A 115 -9.79 4.34 13.11
N LEU A 116 -8.47 4.30 12.88
CA LEU A 116 -7.88 3.78 11.66
C LEU A 116 -7.85 2.25 11.64
N ILE A 117 -7.98 1.60 12.81
CA ILE A 117 -8.02 0.15 12.97
C ILE A 117 -9.25 -0.23 13.81
N LYS A 118 -10.03 -1.19 13.33
CA LYS A 118 -11.33 -1.58 13.92
C LYS A 118 -11.22 -2.55 15.10
N SER A 119 -10.05 -3.11 15.37
CA SER A 119 -9.87 -4.17 16.37
C SER A 119 -8.48 -4.13 17.00
N LYS A 120 -8.41 -4.29 18.33
CA LYS A 120 -7.16 -4.61 19.03
C LYS A 120 -6.51 -5.84 18.37
N PRO A 121 -5.21 -5.79 18.01
CA PRO A 121 -4.49 -6.98 17.60
C PRO A 121 -4.57 -8.01 18.75
N LEU A 122 -5.13 -9.19 18.48
CA LEU A 122 -5.32 -10.25 19.48
C LEU A 122 -3.99 -10.83 20.03
N ALA A 123 -2.87 -10.55 19.35
CA ALA A 123 -1.54 -11.00 19.70
C ALA A 123 -0.50 -9.96 19.23
N THR A 124 0.62 -9.88 19.94
CA THR A 124 1.81 -9.10 19.57
C THR A 124 2.33 -9.60 18.23
N ARG A 125 1.82 -9.06 17.12
CA ARG A 125 2.27 -9.43 15.78
C ARG A 125 3.75 -9.11 15.64
N THR A 126 4.51 -10.09 15.17
CA THR A 126 5.93 -9.92 14.89
C THR A 126 6.15 -8.97 13.71
N ILE A 127 7.31 -8.31 13.65
CA ILE A 127 7.67 -7.42 12.53
C ILE A 127 7.59 -8.16 11.18
N THR A 128 7.97 -9.43 11.16
CA THR A 128 7.88 -10.30 9.99
C THR A 128 6.44 -10.52 9.49
N GLU A 129 5.47 -10.67 10.39
CA GLU A 129 4.06 -10.77 10.01
C GLU A 129 3.53 -9.46 9.44
N ARG A 130 3.98 -8.31 9.98
CA ARG A 130 3.63 -6.99 9.43
C ARG A 130 4.22 -6.79 8.03
N GLN A 131 5.48 -7.16 7.81
CA GLN A 131 6.11 -7.10 6.49
C GLN A 131 5.36 -7.94 5.45
N GLN A 132 4.93 -9.16 5.79
CA GLN A 132 4.13 -10.00 4.91
C GLN A 132 2.76 -9.37 4.59
N GLY A 133 2.11 -8.76 5.59
CA GLY A 133 0.86 -8.03 5.41
C GLY A 133 1.02 -6.86 4.43
N THR A 134 2.05 -6.05 4.60
CA THR A 134 2.35 -4.92 3.72
C THR A 134 2.73 -5.38 2.30
N LEU A 135 3.44 -6.51 2.15
CA LEU A 135 3.72 -7.11 0.83
C LEU A 135 2.42 -7.59 0.13
N LYS A 136 1.48 -8.15 0.88
CA LYS A 136 0.16 -8.53 0.34
C LYS A 136 -0.60 -7.31 -0.17
N LEU A 137 -0.56 -6.19 0.56
CA LEU A 137 -1.15 -4.92 0.12
C LEU A 137 -0.48 -4.40 -1.15
N PHE A 138 0.86 -4.49 -1.26
CA PHE A 138 1.59 -4.13 -2.47
C PHE A 138 1.15 -4.96 -3.67
N LYS A 139 0.99 -6.29 -3.51
CA LYS A 139 0.44 -7.15 -4.57
C LYS A 139 -0.98 -6.74 -4.94
N GLN A 140 -1.83 -6.42 -3.97
CA GLN A 140 -3.19 -5.94 -4.23
C GLN A 140 -3.21 -4.61 -4.99
N GLN A 141 -2.28 -3.69 -4.70
CA GLN A 141 -2.12 -2.44 -5.46
C GLN A 141 -1.80 -2.72 -6.94
N ILE A 142 -0.89 -3.64 -7.23
CA ILE A 142 -0.55 -4.03 -8.60
C ILE A 142 -1.75 -4.67 -9.29
N ILE A 143 -2.45 -5.59 -8.64
CA ILE A 143 -3.64 -6.24 -9.19
C ILE A 143 -4.73 -5.20 -9.49
N ALA A 144 -4.96 -4.25 -8.59
CA ALA A 144 -5.92 -3.17 -8.80
C ALA A 144 -5.56 -2.33 -10.03
N LEU A 145 -4.28 -2.00 -10.20
CA LEU A 145 -3.80 -1.28 -11.39
C LEU A 145 -4.00 -2.08 -12.68
N VAL A 146 -3.70 -3.39 -12.68
CA VAL A 146 -3.90 -4.25 -13.86
C VAL A 146 -5.38 -4.30 -14.25
N ILE A 147 -6.28 -4.46 -13.27
CA ILE A 147 -7.72 -4.44 -13.51
C ILE A 147 -8.16 -3.07 -14.03
N GLN A 148 -7.66 -1.97 -13.45
CA GLN A 148 -7.94 -0.62 -13.91
C GLN A 148 -7.57 -0.42 -15.39
N ILE A 149 -6.40 -0.92 -15.82
CA ILE A 149 -5.96 -0.86 -17.22
C ILE A 149 -6.87 -1.70 -18.13
N MET A 150 -7.21 -2.92 -17.72
CA MET A 150 -8.11 -3.79 -18.50
C MET A 150 -9.49 -3.16 -18.70
N LEU A 151 -10.02 -2.50 -17.66
CA LEU A 151 -11.29 -1.77 -17.75
C LEU A 151 -11.22 -0.58 -18.69
N LEU A 152 -10.11 0.18 -18.68
CA LEU A 152 -9.90 1.29 -19.61
C LEU A 152 -9.83 0.82 -21.07
N ILE A 153 -9.13 -0.29 -21.34
CA ILE A 153 -9.07 -0.89 -22.68
C ILE A 153 -10.46 -1.36 -23.11
N GLY A 154 -11.20 -2.03 -22.21
CA GLY A 154 -12.57 -2.45 -22.46
C GLY A 154 -13.52 -1.28 -22.76
N ALA A 155 -13.41 -0.18 -22.00
CA ALA A 155 -14.16 1.04 -22.25
C ALA A 155 -13.88 1.60 -23.65
N TRP A 156 -12.61 1.65 -24.03
CA TRP A 156 -12.19 2.18 -25.32
C TRP A 156 -12.69 1.32 -26.49
N VAL A 157 -12.57 -0.01 -26.40
CA VAL A 157 -13.11 -0.95 -27.40
C VAL A 157 -14.63 -0.85 -27.49
N SER A 158 -15.33 -0.74 -26.36
CA SER A 158 -16.78 -0.61 -26.34
C SER A 158 -17.31 0.71 -26.88
N GLY A 159 -16.48 1.76 -26.90
CA GLY A 159 -16.82 3.03 -27.53
C GLY A 159 -16.54 3.06 -29.03
N LEU A 160 -15.83 2.07 -29.57
CA LEU A 160 -15.47 1.94 -30.99
C LEU A 160 -16.48 1.09 -31.78
N ILE A 161 -17.22 0.22 -31.09
CA ILE A 161 -18.24 -0.70 -31.64
C ILE A 161 -19.60 -0.05 -31.54
#